data_AF-A0A9E3BNI1-F1
#
_entry.id   AF-A0A9E3BNI1-F1
#
_cell.length_a   1.000
_cell.length_b   1.000
_cell.length_c   1.000
_cell.angle_alpha   90.00
_cell.angle_beta   90.00
_cell.angle_gamma   90.00
#
_symmetry.space_group_name_H-M   'P 1'
#
loop_
_entity.id
_entity.type
_entity.pdbx_description
1 polymer ?
#
loop_
_entity_poly.entity_id
_entity_poly.type
_entity_poly.pdbx_seq_one_letter_code
_entity_poly.pdbx_strand_id
1 'polypeptide(L)' 'MSALRLAPLATGLLLPLASAWAVQSCRESAGAELAERYVRQCAQVSPATHPPCNAQNPCDEILAEVYRGCRLLSAAER' A
#
# COMPACT_ATOMS: atom_id res chain seq x y z
N MET A 1 17.74 -27.27 -57.98
CA MET A 1 17.95 -25.81 -58.06
C MET A 1 16.88 -25.14 -57.21
N SER A 2 17.29 -24.18 -56.36
CA SER A 2 16.43 -23.24 -55.61
C SER A 2 15.57 -23.78 -54.47
N ALA A 3 15.45 -23.11 -53.32
CA ALA A 3 16.20 -22.01 -52.74
C ALA A 3 15.87 -22.01 -51.23
N LEU A 4 16.90 -21.97 -50.38
CA LEU A 4 16.77 -21.66 -48.96
C LEU A 4 16.03 -20.31 -48.83
N ARG A 5 14.89 -20.30 -48.16
CA ARG A 5 14.27 -19.04 -47.70
C ARG A 5 14.60 -18.86 -46.23
N LEU A 6 15.65 -18.08 -45.96
CA LEU A 6 15.78 -17.38 -44.69
C LEU A 6 14.61 -16.40 -44.58
N ALA A 7 13.86 -16.49 -43.49
CA ALA A 7 12.92 -15.45 -43.06
C ALA A 7 13.40 -14.87 -41.71
N PRO A 8 13.17 -13.58 -41.47
CA PRO A 8 14.04 -12.74 -40.65
C PRO A 8 13.77 -12.82 -39.15
N LEU A 9 14.84 -12.51 -38.42
CA LEU A 9 14.98 -11.96 -37.06
C LEU A 9 13.67 -11.63 -36.32
N ALA A 10 13.38 -12.44 -35.30
CA ALA A 10 12.45 -12.13 -34.21
C ALA A 10 12.95 -10.89 -33.46
N THR A 11 12.61 -9.72 -33.98
CA THR A 11 12.99 -8.42 -33.43
C THR A 11 11.83 -7.94 -32.56
N GLY A 12 12.07 -7.89 -31.25
CA GLY A 12 11.35 -7.00 -30.33
C GLY A 12 10.06 -7.55 -29.73
N LEU A 13 10.18 -8.23 -28.58
CA LEU A 13 9.16 -8.10 -27.54
C LEU A 13 9.84 -7.93 -26.17
N LEU A 14 10.43 -6.76 -25.96
CA LEU A 14 10.76 -6.27 -24.62
C LEU A 14 9.52 -5.50 -24.10
N LEU A 15 8.51 -6.22 -23.60
CA LEU A 15 7.53 -5.56 -22.71
C LEU A 15 8.23 -5.31 -21.37
N PRO A 16 8.25 -4.06 -20.85
CA PRO A 16 8.63 -3.88 -19.47
C PRO A 16 7.50 -4.46 -18.62
N LEU A 17 7.76 -5.54 -17.88
CA LEU A 17 6.95 -5.89 -16.73
C LEU A 17 7.24 -4.84 -15.64
N ALA A 18 6.66 -3.65 -15.79
CA ALA A 18 6.46 -2.78 -14.66
C ALA A 18 5.34 -3.41 -13.82
N SER A 19 5.71 -4.30 -12.91
CA SER A 19 4.81 -4.71 -11.82
C SER A 19 4.58 -3.47 -10.97
N ALA A 20 3.53 -2.70 -11.27
CA ALA A 20 2.98 -1.78 -10.30
C ALA A 20 2.36 -2.65 -9.21
N TRP A 21 3.07 -2.82 -8.10
CA TRP A 21 2.52 -3.40 -6.89
C TRP A 21 1.46 -2.42 -6.42
N ALA A 22 0.21 -2.62 -6.86
CA ALA A 22 -0.90 -1.81 -6.40
C ALA A 22 -1.00 -2.02 -4.88
N VAL A 23 -0.63 -0.99 -4.12
CA VAL A 23 -0.80 -0.98 -2.67
C VAL A 23 -2.29 -0.99 -2.41
N GLN A 24 -2.81 -2.10 -1.88
CA GLN A 24 -4.23 -2.23 -1.56
C GLN A 24 -4.59 -1.33 -0.39
N SER A 25 -5.76 -0.72 -0.48
CA SER A 25 -6.33 0.01 0.64
C SER A 25 -6.64 -0.94 1.81
N CYS A 26 -6.70 -0.40 3.03
CA CYS A 26 -7.06 -1.20 4.19
C CYS A 26 -8.50 -1.72 4.08
N ARG A 27 -9.39 -0.97 3.44
CA ARG A 27 -10.74 -1.43 3.12
C ARG A 27 -10.74 -2.68 2.24
N GLU A 28 -9.85 -2.76 1.25
CA GLU A 28 -9.74 -3.91 0.34
C GLU A 28 -9.09 -5.12 1.01
N SER A 29 -8.03 -4.91 1.80
CA SER A 29 -7.26 -6.02 2.40
C SER A 29 -7.88 -6.57 3.69
N ALA A 30 -8.43 -5.71 4.55
CA ALA A 30 -8.98 -6.09 5.85
C ALA A 30 -10.53 -6.11 5.90
N GLY A 31 -11.19 -5.55 4.89
CA GLY A 31 -12.64 -5.35 4.86
C GLY A 31 -13.07 -4.07 5.59
N ALA A 32 -14.27 -3.59 5.25
CA ALA A 32 -14.78 -2.29 5.68
C ALA A 32 -14.84 -2.13 7.21
N GLU A 33 -15.40 -3.13 7.92
CA GLU A 33 -15.60 -3.05 9.37
C GLU A 33 -14.29 -2.96 10.15
N LEU A 34 -13.30 -3.79 9.78
CA LEU A 34 -12.01 -3.80 10.45
C LEU A 34 -11.18 -2.56 10.10
N ALA A 35 -11.19 -2.13 8.83
CA ALA A 35 -10.53 -0.89 8.41
C ALA A 35 -11.07 0.33 9.17
N GLU A 36 -12.39 0.41 9.39
CA GLU A 36 -13.00 1.49 10.16
C GLU A 36 -12.64 1.44 11.65
N ARG A 37 -12.46 0.25 12.23
CA ARG A 37 -11.91 0.12 13.59
C ARG A 37 -10.51 0.71 13.67
N TYR A 38 -9.63 0.39 12.73
CA TYR A 38 -8.27 0.91 12.70
C TYR A 38 -8.23 2.43 12.49
N VAL A 39 -9.06 2.97 11.60
CA VAL A 39 -9.20 4.42 11.40
C VAL A 39 -9.62 5.12 12.70
N ARG A 40 -10.62 4.58 13.41
CA ARG A 40 -11.08 5.16 14.68
C ARG A 40 -9.99 5.11 15.76
N GLN A 41 -9.22 4.04 15.85
CA GLN A 41 -8.11 3.95 16.80
C GLN A 41 -7.00 4.95 16.43
N CYS A 42 -6.63 5.01 15.16
CA CYS A 42 -5.62 5.94 14.65
C CYS A 42 -5.96 7.40 14.98
N ALA A 43 -7.21 7.81 14.72
CA ALA A 43 -7.66 9.18 15.00
C ALA A 43 -7.67 9.53 16.50
N GLN A 44 -7.82 8.54 17.39
CA GLN A 44 -7.81 8.76 18.84
C GLN A 44 -6.40 9.01 19.39
N VAL A 45 -5.38 8.43 18.77
CA VAL A 45 -4.01 8.44 19.30
C VAL A 45 -3.04 9.30 18.48
N SER A 46 -3.42 9.73 17.27
CA SER A 46 -2.57 10.56 16.44
C SER A 46 -2.62 12.03 16.86
N PRO A 47 -1.49 12.66 17.21
CA PRO A 47 -1.43 14.11 17.44
C PRO A 47 -1.27 14.93 16.14
N ALA A 48 -1.20 14.28 14.97
CA ALA A 48 -0.98 14.99 13.72
C ALA A 48 -2.26 15.71 13.25
N THR A 49 -2.10 16.88 12.62
CA THR A 49 -3.24 17.65 12.07
C THR A 49 -3.83 17.01 10.81
N HIS A 50 -3.03 16.24 10.08
CA HIS A 50 -3.43 15.50 8.89
C HIS A 50 -2.82 14.08 8.93
N PRO A 51 -3.34 13.20 9.79
CA PRO A 51 -2.79 11.86 9.95
C PRO A 51 -3.22 10.93 8.80
N PRO A 52 -2.50 9.83 8.55
CA PRO A 52 -2.88 8.83 7.56
C PRO A 52 -4.07 7.94 8.00
N CYS A 53 -4.96 8.43 8.87
CA CYS A 53 -6.11 7.69 9.41
C CYS A 53 -7.27 7.64 8.40
N ASN A 54 -7.09 6.97 7.27
CA ASN A 54 -8.10 6.81 6.23
C ASN A 54 -8.12 5.37 5.73
N ALA A 55 -9.31 4.76 5.61
CA ALA A 55 -9.47 3.37 5.16
C ALA A 55 -9.01 3.14 3.70
N GLN A 56 -8.81 4.21 2.93
CA GLN A 56 -8.23 4.16 1.58
C GLN A 56 -6.70 4.01 1.59
N ASN A 57 -6.04 4.31 2.72
CA ASN A 57 -4.61 4.05 2.91
C ASN A 57 -4.39 2.56 3.23
N PRO A 58 -3.20 2.00 2.96
CA PRO A 58 -2.86 0.64 3.37
C PRO A 58 -2.91 0.46 4.89
N CYS A 59 -3.30 -0.73 5.36
CA CYS A 59 -3.45 -0.98 6.80
C CYS A 59 -2.14 -0.75 7.57
N ASP A 60 -0.99 -1.09 6.98
CA ASP A 60 0.31 -0.94 7.64
C ASP A 60 0.63 0.54 7.97
N GLU A 61 0.21 1.48 7.12
CA GLU A 61 0.37 2.91 7.40
C GLU A 61 -0.54 3.36 8.55
N ILE A 62 -1.81 2.94 8.53
CA ILE A 62 -2.77 3.26 9.60
C ILE A 62 -2.28 2.69 10.94
N LEU A 63 -1.85 1.43 10.95
CA LEU A 63 -1.40 0.74 12.16
C LEU A 63 -0.06 1.28 12.66
N ALA A 64 0.89 1.60 11.79
CA ALA A 64 2.13 2.26 12.18
C ALA A 64 1.86 3.59 12.90
N GLU A 65 0.88 4.34 12.43
CA GLU A 65 0.46 5.58 13.08
C GLU A 65 -0.22 5.34 14.43
N VAL A 66 -1.04 4.29 14.56
CA VAL A 66 -1.58 3.86 15.86
C VAL A 66 -0.45 3.58 16.84
N TYR A 67 0.52 2.75 16.47
CA TYR A 67 1.65 2.41 17.35
C TYR A 67 2.49 3.63 17.72
N ARG A 68 2.73 4.53 16.76
CA ARG A 68 3.45 5.78 17.00
C ARG A 68 2.70 6.67 18.00
N GLY A 69 1.41 6.86 17.81
CA GLY A 69 0.53 7.65 18.69
C GLY A 69 0.51 7.10 20.11
N CYS A 70 0.28 5.79 20.28
CA CYS A 70 0.29 5.14 21.59
C CYS A 70 1.62 5.34 22.34
N ARG A 71 2.77 5.21 21.65
CA ARG A 71 4.09 5.44 22.27
C ARG A 71 4.28 6.87 22.75
N LEU A 72 3.72 7.86 22.04
CA LEU A 72 3.80 9.26 22.45
C LEU A 72 2.95 9.53 23.69
N LEU A 73 1.73 8.98 23.75
CA LEU A 73 0.87 9.10 24.93
C LEU A 73 1.57 8.51 26.17
N SER A 74 2.09 7.29 26.08
CA SER A 74 2.84 6.66 27.19
C SER A 74 4.15 7.37 27.56
N ALA A 75 4.72 8.18 26.66
CA ALA A 75 5.86 9.02 26.97
C ALA A 75 5.46 10.32 27.67
N ALA A 76 4.29 10.89 27.33
CA ALA A 76 3.76 12.12 27.94
C ALA A 76 3.15 11.90 29.33
N GLU A 77 2.71 10.67 29.64
CA GLU A 77 2.16 10.30 30.96
C GLU A 77 3.23 10.03 32.03
N ARG A 78 4.51 10.24 31.72
CA ARG A 78 5.65 10.07 32.63
C ARG A 78 6.23 11.42 33.05
#